data_AF-A0A0G0M0C5-F1
#
_entry.id   AF-A0A0G0M0C5-F1
#
_cell.length_a   1.000
_cell.length_b   1.000
_cell.length_c   1.000
_cell.angle_alpha   90.00
_cell.angle_beta   90.00
_cell.angle_gamma   90.00
#
_symmetry.space_group_name_H-M   'P 1'
#
loop_
_entity.id
_entity.type
_entity.pdbx_description
1 polymer ?
#
loop_
_entity_poly.entity_id
_entity_poly.type
_entity_poly.pdbx_seq_one_letter_code
_entity_poly.pdbx_strand_id
1 'polypeptide(L)'
;MGEALALSLLPFVLWSAVRLIKQPERKVLLVNLSVIIAFFILSHNYFWIITIPWIFLLLAILVTGEKLKVAVRSFFLALLVALGLTSYWWLPAFIEQGLVSSVTPFPLIDHFPFIKQLITPSWGYGSSVWGSGDGMSFQIGVINWLVFLILIGVILLKRLFSNKQISKLAIWSIAGFLVSLFMMNIRSYPLWKILPFHDFIQFPWRLLFLTTFFTSIMAAIVVEIAKKQDKLLGSLIILGSLILTFNYFRPSEIFYKSDDEYLARFFANRTLKGEKENVSSDYLQYSEDYLLLPEWVEGKPLKLPVNKFESLEVVIQDISEISPTRWFAKLNSDTGGTVTFNTIYFPGWFAEIDGAKKEINIGEPYGQMEINVGAGNHEVLFYWAETPLRKFADSISLLSLLTIGYLLWNDRPNRFQKKVNK
;
A
#
# COMPACT_ATOMS: atom_id res chain seq x y z
N MET A 1 4.07 -8.63 1.95
CA MET A 1 3.09 -9.28 1.04
C MET A 1 2.54 -8.32 -0.01
N GLY A 2 2.02 -7.15 0.38
CA GLY A 2 1.43 -6.19 -0.56
C GLY A 2 2.34 -5.76 -1.73
N GLU A 3 3.61 -5.44 -1.46
CA GLU A 3 4.59 -5.07 -2.49
C GLU A 3 4.80 -6.18 -3.55
N ALA A 4 4.91 -7.44 -3.12
CA ALA A 4 5.09 -8.59 -4.00
C ALA A 4 3.85 -8.85 -4.87
N LEU A 5 2.65 -8.68 -4.30
CA LEU A 5 1.40 -8.77 -5.05
C LEU A 5 1.27 -7.63 -6.06
N ALA A 6 1.63 -6.41 -5.68
CA ALA A 6 1.63 -5.26 -6.57
C ALA A 6 2.59 -5.49 -7.77
N LEU A 7 3.80 -5.98 -7.51
CA LEU A 7 4.76 -6.33 -8.56
C LEU A 7 4.25 -7.42 -9.51
N SER A 8 3.56 -8.44 -9.00
CA SER A 8 3.01 -9.52 -9.84
C SER A 8 1.82 -9.08 -10.70
N LEU A 9 1.07 -8.05 -10.27
CA LEU A 9 -0.05 -7.47 -11.02
C LEU A 9 0.39 -6.51 -12.12
N LEU A 10 1.56 -5.87 -12.00
CA LEU A 10 2.03 -4.86 -12.95
C LEU A 10 2.07 -5.33 -14.42
N PRO A 11 2.57 -6.54 -14.76
CA PRO A 11 2.48 -7.05 -16.13
C PRO A 11 1.04 -7.15 -16.67
N PHE A 12 0.06 -7.47 -15.82
CA PHE A 12 -1.35 -7.54 -16.19
C PHE A 12 -1.96 -6.16 -16.42
N VAL A 13 -1.56 -5.15 -15.62
CA VAL A 13 -1.96 -3.75 -15.84
C VAL A 13 -1.52 -3.32 -17.24
N LEU A 14 -0.26 -3.58 -17.60
CA LEU A 14 0.29 -3.22 -18.90
C LEU A 14 -0.33 -3.99 -20.05
N TRP A 15 -0.48 -5.31 -19.90
CA TRP A 15 -1.16 -6.14 -20.89
C TRP A 15 -2.58 -5.63 -21.17
N SER A 16 -3.36 -5.38 -20.11
CA SER A 16 -4.73 -4.90 -20.23
C SER A 16 -4.79 -3.50 -20.84
N ALA A 17 -3.89 -2.60 -20.45
CA ALA A 17 -3.76 -1.27 -21.03
C ALA A 17 -3.44 -1.34 -22.54
N VAL A 18 -2.46 -2.15 -22.95
CA VAL A 18 -2.12 -2.34 -24.37
C VAL A 18 -3.29 -2.94 -25.15
N ARG A 19 -4.05 -3.87 -24.57
CA ARG A 19 -5.25 -4.46 -25.20
C ARG A 19 -6.35 -3.42 -25.40
N LEU A 20 -6.68 -2.66 -24.36
CA LEU A 20 -7.68 -1.60 -24.41
C LEU A 20 -7.33 -0.57 -25.49
N ILE A 21 -6.07 -0.19 -25.58
CA ILE A 21 -5.61 0.82 -26.55
C ILE A 21 -5.73 0.34 -28.00
N LYS A 22 -5.55 -0.95 -28.24
CA LYS A 22 -5.74 -1.54 -29.57
C LYS A 22 -7.22 -1.64 -29.96
N GLN A 23 -8.13 -1.68 -28.99
CA GLN A 23 -9.57 -1.90 -29.17
C GLN A 23 -10.39 -1.07 -28.16
N PRO A 24 -10.28 0.28 -28.18
CA PRO A 24 -10.84 1.15 -27.15
C PRO A 24 -12.38 1.14 -27.11
N GLU A 25 -13.02 0.70 -28.19
CA GLU A 25 -14.46 0.55 -28.29
C GLU A 25 -15.03 -0.59 -27.43
N ARG A 26 -14.20 -1.54 -26.99
CA ARG A 26 -14.65 -2.71 -26.22
C ARG A 26 -14.74 -2.39 -24.74
N LYS A 27 -15.96 -2.26 -24.22
CA LYS A 27 -16.21 -1.91 -22.82
C LYS A 27 -15.66 -2.96 -21.84
N VAL A 28 -15.68 -4.25 -22.22
CA VAL A 28 -15.05 -5.32 -21.42
C VAL A 28 -13.57 -5.09 -21.19
N LEU A 29 -12.82 -4.50 -22.14
CA LEU A 29 -11.40 -4.22 -21.94
C LEU A 29 -11.18 -3.06 -20.96
N LEU A 30 -12.07 -2.07 -20.95
CA LEU A 30 -12.04 -0.99 -19.97
C LEU A 30 -12.30 -1.55 -18.57
N VAL A 31 -13.35 -2.38 -18.43
CA VAL A 31 -13.68 -3.06 -17.16
C VAL A 31 -12.51 -3.91 -16.68
N ASN A 32 -11.91 -4.73 -17.55
CA ASN A 32 -10.76 -5.56 -17.19
C ASN A 32 -9.59 -4.72 -16.66
N LEU A 33 -9.26 -3.61 -17.34
CA LEU A 33 -8.21 -2.71 -16.88
C LEU A 33 -8.57 -2.06 -15.54
N SER A 34 -9.80 -1.58 -15.36
CA SER A 34 -10.27 -0.99 -14.10
C SER A 34 -10.15 -1.96 -12.93
N VAL A 35 -10.57 -3.21 -13.10
CA VAL A 35 -10.50 -4.22 -12.04
C VAL A 35 -9.04 -4.57 -11.71
N ILE A 36 -8.18 -4.72 -12.72
CA ILE A 36 -6.75 -5.00 -12.48
C ILE A 36 -6.06 -3.82 -11.79
N ILE A 37 -6.36 -2.57 -12.17
CA ILE A 37 -5.84 -1.38 -11.48
C ILE A 37 -6.40 -1.30 -10.05
N ALA A 38 -7.67 -1.65 -9.81
CA ALA A 38 -8.25 -1.68 -8.47
C ALA A 38 -7.51 -2.68 -7.57
N PHE A 39 -7.24 -3.90 -8.05
CA PHE A 39 -6.40 -4.85 -7.32
C PHE A 39 -4.98 -4.33 -7.11
N PHE A 40 -4.40 -3.64 -8.09
CA PHE A 40 -3.06 -3.06 -7.95
C PHE A 40 -3.01 -1.95 -6.88
N ILE A 41 -4.03 -1.09 -6.80
CA ILE A 41 -4.19 -0.07 -5.75
C ILE A 41 -4.32 -0.73 -4.38
N LEU A 42 -5.22 -1.71 -4.25
CA LEU A 42 -5.47 -2.42 -2.98
C LEU A 42 -4.30 -3.29 -2.53
N SER A 43 -3.39 -3.65 -3.44
CA SER A 43 -2.20 -4.44 -3.09
C SER A 43 -1.17 -3.64 -2.32
N HIS A 44 -0.96 -2.37 -2.69
CA HIS A 44 0.04 -1.52 -2.02
C HIS A 44 -0.19 -0.02 -2.27
N ASN A 45 -0.11 0.77 -1.20
CA ASN A 45 -0.55 2.17 -1.16
C ASN A 45 0.15 3.09 -2.17
N TYR A 46 1.44 2.88 -2.45
CA TYR A 46 2.26 3.82 -3.25
C TYR A 46 2.71 3.30 -4.61
N PHE A 47 2.67 1.98 -4.84
CA PHE A 47 3.28 1.38 -6.04
C PHE A 47 2.57 1.84 -7.31
N TRP A 48 1.24 2.01 -7.24
CA TRP A 48 0.46 2.49 -8.36
C TRP A 48 0.79 3.93 -8.74
N ILE A 49 0.98 4.82 -7.76
CA ILE A 49 1.35 6.23 -7.97
C ILE A 49 2.70 6.32 -8.69
N ILE A 50 3.69 5.55 -8.21
CA ILE A 50 5.05 5.55 -8.77
C ILE A 50 5.08 4.94 -10.18
N THR A 51 4.19 3.99 -10.48
CA THR A 51 4.21 3.24 -11.75
C THR A 51 3.40 3.90 -12.86
N ILE A 52 2.29 4.57 -12.53
CA ILE A 52 1.39 5.19 -13.52
C ILE A 52 2.11 6.13 -14.52
N PRO A 53 3.04 7.02 -14.11
CA PRO A 53 3.79 7.86 -15.05
C PRO A 53 4.52 7.05 -16.11
N TRP A 54 5.14 5.92 -15.73
CA TRP A 54 5.84 5.04 -16.65
C TRP A 54 4.89 4.33 -17.62
N ILE A 55 3.70 3.94 -17.14
CA ILE A 55 2.64 3.39 -17.99
C ILE A 55 2.23 4.43 -19.02
N PHE A 56 1.90 5.66 -18.62
CA PHE A 56 1.53 6.73 -19.55
C PHE A 56 2.63 7.01 -20.59
N LEU A 57 3.90 7.08 -20.16
CA LEU A 57 5.03 7.24 -21.07
C LEU A 57 5.10 6.09 -22.08
N LEU A 58 4.91 4.84 -21.65
CA LEU A 58 4.84 3.70 -22.55
C LEU A 58 3.71 3.84 -23.56
N LEU A 59 2.52 4.27 -23.12
CA LEU A 59 1.37 4.47 -24.00
C LEU A 59 1.65 5.53 -25.08
N ALA A 60 2.25 6.65 -24.69
CA ALA A 60 2.64 7.73 -25.61
C ALA A 60 3.68 7.29 -26.64
N ILE A 61 4.52 6.31 -26.31
CA ILE A 61 5.55 5.78 -27.19
C ILE A 61 4.97 4.77 -28.19
N LEU A 62 4.04 3.92 -27.74
CA LEU A 62 3.42 2.84 -28.51
C LEU A 62 2.37 3.34 -29.52
N VAL A 63 1.68 4.44 -29.21
CA VAL A 63 0.57 4.95 -30.02
C VAL A 63 0.71 6.44 -30.27
N THR A 64 0.48 6.87 -31.51
CA THR A 64 0.59 8.28 -31.94
C THR A 64 -0.70 8.78 -32.59
N GLY A 65 -0.84 10.11 -32.70
CA GLY A 65 -1.97 10.76 -33.38
C GLY A 65 -3.31 10.61 -32.64
N GLU A 66 -4.42 10.49 -33.37
CA GLU A 66 -5.76 10.38 -32.80
C GLU A 66 -5.94 9.16 -31.90
N LYS A 67 -5.26 8.06 -32.23
CA LYS A 67 -5.27 6.85 -31.41
C LYS A 67 -4.71 7.08 -30.00
N LEU A 68 -3.77 8.02 -29.85
CA LEU A 68 -3.22 8.38 -28.54
C LEU A 68 -4.26 9.09 -27.66
N LYS A 69 -5.06 10.00 -28.24
CA LYS A 69 -6.13 10.69 -27.50
C LYS A 69 -7.17 9.70 -26.98
N VAL A 70 -7.57 8.74 -27.82
CA VAL A 70 -8.52 7.69 -27.44
C VAL A 70 -7.92 6.76 -26.39
N ALA A 71 -6.66 6.37 -26.54
CA ALA A 71 -5.91 5.55 -25.59
C ALA A 71 -5.85 6.20 -24.19
N VAL A 72 -5.39 7.46 -24.14
CA VAL A 72 -5.27 8.24 -22.89
C VAL A 72 -6.63 8.41 -22.23
N ARG A 73 -7.67 8.76 -22.99
CA ARG A 73 -9.04 8.86 -22.47
C ARG A 73 -9.51 7.53 -21.88
N SER A 74 -9.31 6.43 -22.59
CA SER A 74 -9.77 5.11 -22.14
C SER A 74 -9.04 4.64 -20.89
N PHE A 75 -7.72 4.86 -20.83
CA PHE A 75 -6.92 4.58 -19.64
C PHE A 75 -7.33 5.43 -18.46
N PHE A 76 -7.55 6.74 -18.67
CA PHE A 76 -7.99 7.65 -17.62
C PHE A 76 -9.37 7.27 -17.09
N LEU A 77 -10.32 6.92 -17.96
CA LEU A 77 -11.61 6.39 -17.53
C LEU A 77 -11.45 5.08 -16.74
N ALA A 78 -10.57 4.19 -17.17
CA ALA A 78 -10.32 2.95 -16.45
C ALA A 78 -9.75 3.21 -15.05
N LEU A 79 -8.82 4.18 -14.92
CA LEU A 79 -8.26 4.64 -13.66
C LEU A 79 -9.31 5.30 -12.75
N LEU A 80 -10.19 6.15 -13.30
CA LEU A 80 -11.28 6.76 -12.54
C LEU A 80 -12.24 5.72 -11.97
N VAL A 81 -12.63 4.71 -12.78
CA VAL A 81 -13.47 3.61 -12.29
C VAL A 81 -12.73 2.79 -11.24
N ALA A 82 -11.42 2.55 -11.41
CA ALA A 82 -10.61 1.84 -10.41
C ALA A 82 -10.51 2.61 -9.08
N LEU A 83 -10.27 3.92 -9.12
CA LEU A 83 -10.28 4.79 -7.95
C LEU A 83 -11.67 4.84 -7.30
N GLY A 84 -12.73 4.86 -8.11
CA GLY A 84 -14.10 4.74 -7.63
C GLY A 84 -14.32 3.43 -6.88
N LEU A 85 -13.95 2.28 -7.47
CA LEU A 85 -14.05 0.95 -6.87
C LEU A 85 -13.28 0.80 -5.56
N THR A 86 -12.15 1.48 -5.41
CA THR A 86 -11.30 1.37 -4.21
C THR A 86 -11.49 2.54 -3.25
N SER A 87 -12.48 3.40 -3.50
CA SER A 87 -12.71 4.62 -2.70
C SER A 87 -13.00 4.34 -1.24
N TYR A 88 -13.71 3.25 -0.90
CA TYR A 88 -13.93 2.80 0.47
C TYR A 88 -12.63 2.68 1.29
N TRP A 89 -11.50 2.44 0.62
CA TRP A 89 -10.19 2.31 1.23
C TRP A 89 -9.38 3.60 1.13
N TRP A 90 -9.10 4.11 -0.08
CA TRP A 90 -8.13 5.22 -0.22
C TRP A 90 -8.72 6.58 0.18
N LEU A 91 -10.02 6.81 0.03
CA LEU A 91 -10.61 8.13 0.25
C LEU A 91 -10.65 8.48 1.75
N PRO A 92 -11.15 7.61 2.65
CA PRO A 92 -11.01 7.84 4.09
C PRO A 92 -9.54 7.91 4.50
N ALA A 93 -8.69 7.01 3.99
CA ALA A 93 -7.27 7.02 4.31
C ALA A 93 -6.61 8.36 3.96
N PHE A 94 -6.90 8.94 2.79
CA PHE A 94 -6.32 10.20 2.34
C PHE A 94 -6.82 11.41 3.17
N ILE A 95 -8.11 11.45 3.52
CA ILE A 95 -8.68 12.56 4.28
C ILE A 95 -8.31 12.46 5.77
N GLU A 96 -8.46 11.28 6.36
CA GLU A 96 -8.15 11.02 7.77
C GLU A 96 -6.63 10.92 8.03
N GLN A 97 -5.78 10.85 7.00
CA GLN A 97 -4.32 10.96 7.13
C GLN A 97 -3.88 12.27 7.78
N GLY A 98 -4.64 13.35 7.62
CA GLY A 98 -4.38 14.62 8.32
C GLY A 98 -4.65 14.57 9.83
N LEU A 99 -5.12 13.45 10.37
CA LEU A 99 -5.36 13.26 11.80
C LEU A 99 -4.24 12.48 12.49
N VAL A 100 -3.27 11.98 11.73
CA VAL A 100 -2.11 11.25 12.26
C VAL A 100 -0.84 12.05 12.09
N SER A 101 0.08 11.88 13.03
CA SER A 101 1.38 12.52 13.03
C SER A 101 2.09 12.29 11.70
N SER A 102 2.66 13.37 11.15
CA SER A 102 3.52 13.32 9.98
C SER A 102 4.92 12.76 10.27
N VAL A 103 5.26 12.55 11.54
CA VAL A 103 6.58 12.06 11.95
C VAL A 103 6.62 10.54 11.84
N THR A 104 7.34 10.04 10.84
CA THR A 104 7.64 8.62 10.68
C THR A 104 8.91 8.25 11.47
N PRO A 105 8.93 7.12 12.19
CA PRO A 105 10.16 6.60 12.81
C PRO A 105 11.20 6.11 11.78
N PHE A 106 10.81 6.04 10.51
CA PHE A 106 11.66 5.63 9.38
C PHE A 106 11.84 6.81 8.41
N PRO A 107 12.71 7.78 8.74
CA PRO A 107 12.92 8.95 7.90
C PRO A 107 13.61 8.55 6.59
N LEU A 108 13.12 9.09 5.48
CA LEU A 108 13.57 8.69 4.14
C LEU A 108 15.08 8.84 3.90
N ILE A 109 15.71 9.83 4.54
CA ILE A 109 17.15 10.11 4.42
C ILE A 109 18.05 8.98 4.94
N ASP A 110 17.56 8.16 5.87
CA ASP A 110 18.35 7.12 6.52
C ASP A 110 18.38 5.80 5.74
N HIS A 111 17.50 5.65 4.74
CA HIS A 111 17.23 4.38 4.09
C HIS A 111 17.63 4.31 2.61
N PHE A 112 18.55 5.18 2.16
CA PHE A 112 19.09 5.13 0.81
C PHE A 112 20.15 4.02 0.66
N PRO A 113 19.99 3.05 -0.27
CA PRO A 113 21.01 2.07 -0.55
C PRO A 113 22.33 2.67 -1.01
N PHE A 114 23.42 2.09 -0.53
CA PHE A 114 24.74 2.33 -1.11
C PHE A 114 24.85 1.60 -2.46
N ILE A 115 25.58 2.19 -3.41
CA ILE A 115 25.79 1.61 -4.75
C ILE A 115 26.30 0.16 -4.67
N LYS A 116 27.17 -0.12 -3.68
CA LYS A 116 27.69 -1.47 -3.45
C LYS A 116 26.59 -2.48 -3.12
N GLN A 117 25.58 -2.09 -2.33
CA GLN A 117 24.45 -2.95 -1.95
C GLN A 117 23.52 -3.25 -3.14
N LEU A 118 23.44 -2.35 -4.13
CA LEU A 118 22.66 -2.58 -5.35
C LEU A 118 23.31 -3.60 -6.32
N ILE A 119 24.62 -3.83 -6.17
CA ILE A 119 25.43 -4.66 -7.08
C ILE A 119 25.82 -5.99 -6.44
N THR A 120 26.26 -5.95 -5.19
CA THR A 120 26.86 -7.12 -4.52
C THR A 120 25.74 -8.06 -4.06
N PRO A 121 25.76 -9.34 -4.47
CA PRO A 121 24.77 -10.30 -3.99
C PRO A 121 24.79 -10.42 -2.47
N SER A 122 23.62 -10.30 -1.85
CA SER A 122 23.43 -10.46 -0.41
C SER A 122 22.04 -11.00 -0.13
N TRP A 123 21.84 -11.66 1.00
CA TRP A 123 20.51 -12.05 1.46
C TRP A 123 20.48 -12.06 2.98
N GLY A 124 19.35 -11.66 3.54
CA GLY A 124 19.13 -11.61 4.98
C GLY A 124 17.71 -11.18 5.28
N TYR A 125 17.32 -11.37 6.54
CA TYR A 125 15.95 -11.13 7.03
C TYR A 125 15.89 -9.96 8.03
N GLY A 126 16.96 -9.17 8.16
CA GLY A 126 16.97 -8.01 9.04
C GLY A 126 16.29 -6.80 8.40
N SER A 127 16.35 -5.65 9.08
CA SER A 127 15.72 -4.40 8.64
C SER A 127 16.65 -3.55 7.77
N SER A 128 16.06 -2.54 7.12
CA SER A 128 16.84 -1.40 6.64
C SER A 128 17.17 -0.49 7.80
N VAL A 129 18.41 -0.02 7.88
CA VAL A 129 18.90 0.83 8.97
C VAL A 129 19.73 1.97 8.41
N TRP A 130 20.03 2.96 9.25
CA TRP A 130 20.97 4.00 8.87
C TRP A 130 22.37 3.44 8.58
N GLY A 131 22.95 3.89 7.47
CA GLY A 131 24.29 3.48 7.04
C GLY A 131 24.27 2.21 6.18
N SER A 132 25.36 1.46 6.16
CA SER A 132 25.55 0.29 5.27
C SER A 132 25.28 -1.05 5.96
N GLY A 133 24.81 -1.01 7.20
CA GLY A 133 24.60 -2.17 8.06
C GLY A 133 23.26 -2.87 7.89
N ASP A 134 22.55 -2.66 6.77
CA ASP A 134 21.23 -3.25 6.52
C ASP A 134 21.27 -4.77 6.59
N GLY A 135 20.28 -5.34 7.30
CA GLY A 135 20.11 -6.79 7.42
C GLY A 135 19.27 -7.40 6.30
N MET A 136 18.64 -6.59 5.45
CA MET A 136 17.97 -7.01 4.22
C MET A 136 18.81 -6.71 2.98
N SER A 137 18.49 -7.37 1.87
CA SER A 137 19.20 -7.14 0.60
C SER A 137 18.55 -6.05 -0.24
N PHE A 138 19.40 -5.21 -0.84
CA PHE A 138 19.01 -4.26 -1.89
C PHE A 138 19.56 -4.63 -3.26
N GLN A 139 20.07 -5.86 -3.44
CA GLN A 139 20.68 -6.24 -4.71
C GLN A 139 19.64 -6.18 -5.84
N ILE A 140 20.05 -5.68 -7.01
CA ILE A 140 19.20 -5.72 -8.22
C ILE A 140 19.20 -7.11 -8.86
N GLY A 141 20.22 -7.91 -8.58
CA GLY A 141 20.40 -9.25 -9.11
C GLY A 141 21.38 -9.30 -10.29
N VAL A 142 22.21 -10.34 -10.31
CA VAL A 142 23.27 -10.52 -11.31
C VAL A 142 22.70 -10.61 -12.72
N ILE A 143 21.60 -11.36 -12.92
CA ILE A 143 20.96 -11.51 -14.23
C ILE A 143 20.41 -10.17 -14.74
N ASN A 144 19.82 -9.37 -13.87
CA ASN A 144 19.26 -8.06 -14.19
C ASN A 144 20.37 -7.10 -14.66
N TRP A 145 21.52 -7.08 -13.96
CA TRP A 145 22.70 -6.32 -14.38
C TRP A 145 23.27 -6.83 -15.71
N LEU A 146 23.41 -8.14 -15.90
CA LEU A 146 23.89 -8.72 -17.15
C LEU A 146 23.01 -8.35 -18.34
N VAL A 147 21.68 -8.46 -18.20
CA VAL A 147 20.72 -8.07 -19.24
C VAL A 147 20.84 -6.59 -19.58
N PHE A 148 20.95 -5.73 -18.57
CA PHE A 148 21.14 -4.29 -18.77
C PHE A 148 22.44 -4.02 -19.56
N LEU A 149 23.56 -4.61 -19.15
CA LEU A 149 24.86 -4.41 -19.80
C LEU A 149 24.89 -4.96 -21.23
N ILE A 150 24.28 -6.12 -21.48
CA ILE A 150 24.14 -6.68 -22.84
C ILE A 150 23.37 -5.71 -23.73
N LEU A 151 22.23 -5.20 -23.26
CA LEU A 151 21.42 -4.28 -24.04
C LEU A 151 22.16 -2.98 -24.35
N ILE A 152 22.86 -2.39 -23.36
CA ILE A 152 23.70 -1.20 -23.56
C ILE A 152 24.80 -1.48 -24.58
N GLY A 153 25.51 -2.60 -24.46
CA GLY A 153 26.56 -2.98 -25.41
C GLY A 153 26.03 -3.12 -26.84
N VAL A 154 24.86 -3.72 -27.01
CA VAL A 154 24.21 -3.85 -28.33
C VAL A 154 23.85 -2.48 -28.91
N ILE A 155 23.34 -1.56 -28.10
CA ILE A 155 22.98 -0.20 -28.55
C ILE A 155 24.23 0.57 -28.98
N LEU A 156 25.33 0.49 -28.21
CA LEU A 156 26.59 1.16 -28.52
C LEU A 156 27.23 0.63 -29.81
N LEU A 157 27.19 -0.69 -30.03
CA LEU A 157 27.77 -1.32 -31.22
C LEU A 157 26.94 -1.11 -32.49
N LYS A 158 25.60 -1.13 -32.38
CA LYS A 158 24.69 -1.11 -33.55
C LYS A 158 23.97 0.23 -33.76
N ARG A 159 24.21 1.24 -32.92
CA ARG A 159 23.60 2.58 -32.98
C ARG A 159 22.06 2.57 -33.04
N LEU A 160 21.43 1.70 -32.23
CA LEU A 160 19.99 1.37 -32.16
C LEU A 160 19.48 0.38 -33.22
N PHE A 161 18.33 -0.23 -32.94
CA PHE A 161 17.73 -1.27 -33.79
C PHE A 161 17.06 -0.69 -35.02
N SER A 162 17.06 -1.44 -36.13
CA SER A 162 16.30 -1.07 -37.34
C SER A 162 14.79 -0.97 -37.06
N ASN A 163 14.29 -1.77 -36.12
CA ASN A 163 12.92 -1.69 -35.64
C ASN A 163 12.78 -0.52 -34.65
N LYS A 164 12.16 0.58 -35.11
CA LYS A 164 11.91 1.79 -34.32
C LYS A 164 11.15 1.52 -33.01
N GLN A 165 10.23 0.55 -32.99
CA GLN A 165 9.46 0.23 -31.78
C GLN A 165 10.32 -0.46 -30.74
N ILE A 166 11.20 -1.38 -31.14
CA ILE A 166 12.15 -2.02 -30.22
C ILE A 166 13.12 -0.98 -29.64
N SER A 167 13.64 -0.08 -30.48
CA SER A 167 14.51 1.02 -30.03
C SER A 167 13.84 1.93 -29.01
N LYS A 168 12.58 2.29 -29.25
CA LYS A 168 11.76 3.07 -28.32
C LYS A 168 11.54 2.35 -26.98
N LEU A 169 11.19 1.06 -27.01
CA LEU A 169 11.02 0.26 -25.80
C LEU A 169 12.32 0.10 -25.02
N ALA A 170 13.45 -0.08 -25.71
CA ALA A 170 14.77 -0.17 -25.09
C ALA A 170 15.15 1.16 -24.40
N ILE A 171 14.92 2.30 -25.05
CA ILE A 171 15.17 3.61 -24.45
C ILE A 171 14.28 3.82 -23.22
N TRP A 172 12.98 3.49 -23.33
CA TRP A 172 12.04 3.64 -22.22
C TRP A 172 12.42 2.77 -21.02
N SER A 173 12.78 1.50 -21.24
CA SER A 173 13.18 0.61 -20.14
C SER A 173 14.53 1.02 -19.53
N ILE A 174 15.50 1.43 -20.34
CA ILE A 174 16.82 1.91 -19.86
C ILE A 174 16.64 3.19 -19.05
N ALA A 175 15.87 4.16 -19.55
CA ALA A 175 15.57 5.39 -18.83
C ALA A 175 14.86 5.09 -17.50
N GLY A 176 13.86 4.20 -17.51
CA GLY A 176 13.17 3.74 -16.31
C GLY A 176 14.08 3.14 -15.27
N PHE A 177 14.96 2.24 -15.69
CA PHE A 177 15.96 1.59 -14.83
C PHE A 177 16.95 2.61 -14.25
N LEU A 178 17.50 3.50 -15.07
CA LEU A 178 18.46 4.52 -14.64
C LEU A 178 17.84 5.58 -13.72
N VAL A 179 16.61 6.01 -13.99
CA VAL A 179 15.88 6.92 -13.11
C VAL A 179 15.60 6.25 -11.77
N SER A 180 15.20 4.98 -11.77
CA SER A 180 14.97 4.22 -10.53
C SER A 180 16.26 4.09 -9.72
N LEU A 181 17.40 3.78 -10.36
CA LEU A 181 18.72 3.76 -9.74
C LEU A 181 19.11 5.10 -9.13
N PHE A 182 18.89 6.19 -9.87
CA PHE A 182 19.20 7.53 -9.40
C PHE A 182 18.34 7.94 -8.20
N MET A 183 17.04 7.65 -8.25
CA MET A 183 16.11 7.92 -7.15
C MET A 183 16.38 7.04 -5.91
N MET A 184 17.05 5.89 -6.07
CA MET A 184 17.59 5.11 -4.94
C MET A 184 18.95 5.63 -4.42
N ASN A 185 19.54 6.65 -5.05
CA ASN A 185 20.77 7.27 -4.56
C ASN A 185 20.44 8.46 -3.65
N ILE A 186 21.15 8.61 -2.53
CA ILE A 186 20.94 9.73 -1.59
C ILE A 186 21.04 11.12 -2.23
N ARG A 187 21.79 11.27 -3.33
CA ARG A 187 21.86 12.54 -4.09
C ARG A 187 20.53 12.97 -4.70
N SER A 188 19.56 12.07 -4.81
CA SER A 188 18.20 12.39 -5.25
C SER A 188 17.31 12.93 -4.13
N TYR A 189 17.77 12.97 -2.87
CA TYR A 189 16.96 13.43 -1.74
C TYR A 189 16.28 14.80 -1.95
N PRO A 190 16.91 15.82 -2.56
CA PRO A 190 16.22 17.07 -2.87
C PRO A 190 15.00 16.89 -3.78
N LEU A 191 15.03 15.92 -4.70
CA LEU A 191 13.88 15.62 -5.58
C LEU A 191 12.76 14.90 -4.84
N TRP A 192 13.10 14.01 -3.90
CA TRP A 192 12.11 13.38 -3.04
C TRP A 192 11.32 14.42 -2.25
N LYS A 193 11.97 15.45 -1.71
CA LYS A 193 11.31 16.53 -0.97
C LYS A 193 10.34 17.39 -1.80
N ILE A 194 10.40 17.32 -3.13
CA ILE A 194 9.43 17.98 -4.02
C ILE A 194 8.13 17.16 -4.10
N LEU A 195 8.21 15.84 -3.91
CA LEU A 195 7.05 14.98 -3.98
C LEU A 195 6.18 15.16 -2.72
N PRO A 196 4.87 15.36 -2.88
CA PRO A 196 3.97 15.34 -1.75
C PRO A 196 4.00 13.94 -1.12
N PHE A 197 3.92 13.86 0.21
CA PHE A 197 3.91 12.60 0.96
C PHE A 197 5.19 11.75 0.84
N HIS A 198 6.35 12.36 0.54
CA HIS A 198 7.61 11.61 0.42
C HIS A 198 7.99 10.80 1.68
N ASP A 199 7.71 11.33 2.87
CA ASP A 199 7.98 10.64 4.14
C ASP A 199 7.16 9.34 4.29
N PHE A 200 5.99 9.27 3.67
CA PHE A 200 5.14 8.07 3.67
C PHE A 200 5.65 6.97 2.74
N ILE A 201 6.50 7.32 1.77
CA ILE A 201 7.19 6.32 0.94
C ILE A 201 8.24 5.59 1.77
N GLN A 202 8.80 6.23 2.81
CA GLN A 202 9.76 5.74 3.82
C GLN A 202 11.10 5.22 3.28
N PHE A 203 11.06 4.38 2.24
CA PHE A 203 12.17 3.56 1.80
C PHE A 203 12.43 3.73 0.29
N PRO A 204 13.46 4.49 -0.10
CA PRO A 204 13.83 4.67 -1.51
C PRO A 204 14.10 3.35 -2.23
N TRP A 205 14.66 2.35 -1.53
CA TRP A 205 14.93 1.01 -2.08
C TRP A 205 13.69 0.27 -2.57
N ARG A 206 12.47 0.71 -2.22
CA ARG A 206 11.23 0.16 -2.83
C ARG A 206 11.28 0.24 -4.36
N LEU A 207 11.96 1.22 -4.95
CA LEU A 207 12.13 1.31 -6.40
C LEU A 207 12.88 0.12 -7.06
N LEU A 208 13.41 -0.82 -6.27
CA LEU A 208 13.86 -2.13 -6.79
C LEU A 208 12.76 -2.85 -7.57
N PHE A 209 11.48 -2.69 -7.22
CA PHE A 209 10.39 -3.30 -8.00
C PHE A 209 10.39 -2.78 -9.46
N LEU A 210 10.69 -1.48 -9.65
CA LEU A 210 10.80 -0.89 -10.99
C LEU A 210 12.05 -1.39 -11.71
N THR A 211 13.19 -1.53 -11.03
CA THR A 211 14.40 -2.05 -11.68
C THR A 211 14.17 -3.48 -12.16
N THR A 212 13.54 -4.34 -11.35
CA THR A 212 13.11 -5.69 -11.75
C THR A 212 12.17 -5.65 -12.95
N PHE A 213 11.16 -4.77 -12.90
CA PHE A 213 10.19 -4.63 -13.98
C PHE A 213 10.85 -4.20 -15.30
N PHE A 214 11.65 -3.12 -15.31
CA PHE A 214 12.28 -2.64 -16.54
C PHE A 214 13.30 -3.63 -17.11
N THR A 215 14.08 -4.30 -16.26
CA THR A 215 15.05 -5.31 -16.72
C THR A 215 14.37 -6.56 -17.27
N SER A 216 13.16 -6.91 -16.82
CA SER A 216 12.37 -7.99 -17.45
C SER A 216 11.99 -7.66 -18.91
N ILE A 217 11.66 -6.39 -19.18
CA ILE A 217 11.38 -5.90 -20.55
C ILE A 217 12.68 -5.88 -21.37
N MET A 218 13.81 -5.45 -20.78
CA MET A 218 15.12 -5.51 -21.44
C MET A 218 15.50 -6.95 -21.79
N ALA A 219 15.21 -7.92 -20.92
CA ALA A 219 15.50 -9.33 -21.17
C ALA A 219 14.74 -9.83 -22.40
N ALA A 220 13.45 -9.49 -22.51
CA ALA A 220 12.65 -9.81 -23.69
C ALA A 220 13.22 -9.19 -24.97
N ILE A 221 13.68 -7.93 -24.90
CA ILE A 221 14.33 -7.25 -26.03
C ILE A 221 15.64 -7.97 -26.42
N VAL A 222 16.49 -8.31 -25.45
CA VAL A 222 17.75 -9.03 -25.67
C VAL A 222 17.51 -10.38 -26.37
N VAL A 223 16.49 -11.13 -25.92
CA VAL A 223 16.08 -12.41 -26.53
C VAL A 223 15.61 -12.21 -27.98
N GLU A 224 14.75 -11.23 -28.23
CA GLU A 224 14.25 -10.91 -29.59
C GLU A 224 15.40 -10.57 -30.56
N ILE A 225 16.43 -9.88 -30.09
CA ILE A 225 17.60 -9.50 -30.91
C ILE A 225 18.49 -10.70 -31.25
N ALA A 226 18.54 -11.70 -30.38
CA ALA A 226 19.35 -12.91 -30.58
C ALA A 226 18.84 -13.78 -31.74
N LYS A 227 17.62 -13.53 -32.24
CA LYS A 227 16.98 -14.21 -33.38
C LYS A 227 17.07 -15.74 -33.29
N LYS A 228 18.09 -16.35 -33.90
CA LYS A 228 18.26 -17.81 -34.01
C LYS A 228 18.54 -18.51 -32.67
N GLN A 229 18.97 -17.78 -31.64
CA GLN A 229 19.30 -18.33 -30.31
C GLN A 229 18.34 -17.86 -29.22
N ASP A 230 17.18 -17.32 -29.58
CA ASP A 230 16.18 -16.73 -28.69
C ASP A 230 15.75 -17.69 -27.57
N LYS A 231 15.36 -18.94 -27.90
CA LYS A 231 14.86 -19.93 -26.94
C LYS A 231 15.92 -20.36 -25.93
N LEU A 232 17.17 -20.56 -26.39
CA LEU A 232 18.27 -20.94 -25.51
C LEU A 232 18.62 -19.80 -24.57
N LEU A 233 18.79 -18.58 -25.10
CA LEU A 233 19.11 -17.41 -24.30
C LEU A 233 18.00 -17.09 -23.29
N GLY A 234 16.74 -17.14 -23.72
CA GLY A 234 15.59 -16.98 -22.82
C GLY A 234 15.56 -18.02 -21.71
N SER A 235 15.79 -19.30 -22.05
CA SER A 235 15.89 -20.38 -21.05
C SER A 235 17.03 -20.16 -20.07
N LEU A 236 18.20 -19.73 -20.54
CA LEU A 236 19.36 -19.45 -19.69
C LEU A 236 19.11 -18.27 -18.74
N ILE A 237 18.46 -17.20 -19.22
CA ILE A 237 18.07 -16.07 -18.37
C ILE A 237 17.11 -16.54 -17.27
N ILE A 238 16.07 -17.29 -17.64
CA ILE A 238 15.07 -17.81 -16.68
C ILE A 238 15.72 -18.75 -15.66
N LEU A 239 16.47 -19.76 -16.12
CA LEU A 239 17.14 -20.73 -15.26
C LEU A 239 18.18 -20.04 -14.36
N GLY A 240 18.96 -19.12 -14.92
CA GLY A 240 19.93 -18.34 -14.16
C GLY A 240 19.28 -17.51 -13.06
N SER A 241 18.16 -16.84 -13.36
CA SER A 241 17.38 -16.11 -12.36
C SER A 241 16.89 -17.05 -11.25
N LEU A 242 16.26 -18.18 -11.61
CA LEU A 242 15.72 -19.14 -10.65
C LEU A 242 16.81 -19.73 -9.76
N ILE A 243 17.94 -20.19 -10.33
CA ILE A 243 19.03 -20.80 -9.59
C ILE A 243 19.65 -19.82 -8.58
N LEU A 244 19.90 -18.57 -9.00
CA LEU A 244 20.51 -17.57 -8.13
C LEU A 244 19.59 -17.10 -7.01
N THR A 245 18.27 -17.16 -7.20
CA THR A 245 17.29 -16.72 -6.19
C THR A 245 16.61 -17.86 -5.43
N PHE A 246 16.85 -19.13 -5.76
CA PHE A 246 16.09 -20.25 -5.23
C PHE A 246 16.10 -20.30 -3.69
N ASN A 247 17.25 -20.00 -3.08
CA ASN A 247 17.41 -20.01 -1.62
C ASN A 247 16.77 -18.80 -0.91
N TYR A 248 16.31 -17.79 -1.65
CA TYR A 248 15.68 -16.59 -1.10
C TYR A 248 14.19 -16.82 -0.77
N PHE A 249 13.56 -17.84 -1.35
CA PHE A 249 12.17 -18.22 -1.08
C PHE A 249 12.02 -19.07 0.19
N ARG A 250 12.73 -18.69 1.26
CA ARG A 250 12.62 -19.34 2.58
C ARG A 250 12.19 -18.27 3.58
N PRO A 251 11.14 -18.49 4.37
CA PRO A 251 10.83 -17.57 5.47
C PRO A 251 11.90 -17.68 6.56
N SER A 252 12.24 -16.57 7.23
CA SER A 252 13.03 -16.61 8.47
C SER A 252 12.26 -17.32 9.57
N GLU A 253 10.99 -16.97 9.71
CA GLU A 253 10.08 -17.44 10.74
C GLU A 253 8.67 -17.60 10.17
N ILE A 254 7.90 -18.51 10.76
CA ILE A 254 6.48 -18.68 10.48
C ILE A 254 5.75 -18.43 11.79
N PHE A 255 4.94 -17.38 11.82
CA PHE A 255 4.10 -17.06 12.96
C PHE A 255 2.67 -16.81 12.47
N TYR A 256 1.70 -17.15 13.32
CA TYR A 256 0.28 -16.99 13.05
C TYR A 256 -0.24 -15.90 13.99
N LYS A 257 -0.70 -14.78 13.43
CA LYS A 257 -1.37 -13.72 14.18
C LYS A 257 -2.86 -13.75 13.85
N SER A 258 -3.71 -13.63 14.87
CA SER A 258 -5.14 -13.41 14.68
C SER A 258 -5.43 -11.93 14.46
N ASP A 259 -6.58 -11.62 13.86
CA ASP A 259 -7.05 -10.24 13.69
C ASP A 259 -7.16 -9.52 15.04
N ASP A 260 -7.60 -10.24 16.09
CA ASP A 260 -7.71 -9.72 17.45
C ASP A 260 -6.38 -9.20 18.01
N GLU A 261 -5.24 -9.81 17.64
CA GLU A 261 -3.93 -9.34 18.09
C GLU A 261 -3.62 -7.96 17.51
N TYR A 262 -3.94 -7.72 16.24
CA TYR A 262 -3.73 -6.42 15.60
C TYR A 262 -4.66 -5.36 16.18
N LEU A 263 -5.92 -5.71 16.44
CA LEU A 263 -6.88 -4.82 17.08
C LEU A 263 -6.51 -4.48 18.53
N ALA A 264 -5.79 -5.37 19.23
CA ALA A 264 -5.33 -5.13 20.59
C ALA A 264 -4.20 -4.08 20.72
N ARG A 265 -3.51 -3.74 19.61
CA ARG A 265 -2.33 -2.86 19.65
C ARG A 265 -2.63 -1.41 20.04
N PHE A 266 -3.85 -0.92 19.83
CA PHE A 266 -4.27 0.46 20.10
C PHE A 266 -4.74 0.69 21.56
N PHE A 267 -3.98 0.17 22.53
CA PHE A 267 -4.42 0.01 23.93
C PHE A 267 -5.74 -0.76 24.04
N ALA A 268 -5.89 -1.90 23.38
CA ALA A 268 -6.86 -2.87 23.85
C ALA A 268 -6.18 -3.84 24.80
N ASN A 269 -6.49 -3.68 26.09
CA ASN A 269 -6.35 -4.70 27.13
C ASN A 269 -5.03 -5.50 27.15
N ARG A 270 -3.92 -4.90 26.67
CA ARG A 270 -2.62 -5.56 26.50
C ARG A 270 -2.14 -6.17 27.82
N THR A 271 -2.22 -5.41 28.90
CA THR A 271 -1.89 -5.87 30.26
C THR A 271 -2.81 -7.01 30.72
N LEU A 272 -4.12 -6.88 30.51
CA LEU A 272 -5.11 -7.93 30.84
C LEU A 272 -4.94 -9.21 30.00
N LYS A 273 -4.33 -9.11 28.81
CA LYS A 273 -3.96 -10.23 27.94
C LYS A 273 -2.56 -10.80 28.24
N GLY A 274 -1.94 -10.38 29.35
CA GLY A 274 -0.69 -10.95 29.85
C GLY A 274 0.58 -10.19 29.46
N GLU A 275 0.48 -9.03 28.82
CA GLU A 275 1.63 -8.16 28.63
C GLU A 275 2.07 -7.50 29.96
N LYS A 276 3.37 -7.25 30.09
CA LYS A 276 3.92 -6.59 31.29
C LYS A 276 3.57 -5.10 31.24
N GLU A 277 3.34 -4.49 32.40
CA GLU A 277 3.12 -3.04 32.53
C GLU A 277 4.31 -2.21 32.03
N ASN A 278 5.53 -2.76 32.15
CA ASN A 278 6.75 -2.10 31.69
C ASN A 278 6.87 -2.16 30.17
N VAL A 279 7.13 -1.01 29.56
CA VAL A 279 7.27 -0.85 28.11
C VAL A 279 8.72 -0.95 27.64
N SER A 280 8.91 -1.35 26.38
CA SER A 280 10.24 -1.40 25.74
C SER A 280 10.70 -0.01 25.26
N SER A 281 11.98 0.13 24.92
CA SER A 281 12.48 1.31 24.22
C SER A 281 11.81 1.51 22.86
N ASP A 282 11.54 0.40 22.16
CA ASP A 282 10.97 0.40 20.82
C ASP A 282 9.51 0.87 20.82
N TYR A 283 8.77 0.52 21.88
CA TYR A 283 7.45 1.08 22.16
C TYR A 283 7.51 2.60 22.25
N LEU A 284 8.40 3.12 23.09
CA LEU A 284 8.53 4.57 23.34
C LEU A 284 9.03 5.35 22.11
N GLN A 285 9.76 4.70 21.21
CA GLN A 285 10.29 5.28 19.98
C GLN A 285 9.40 5.03 18.75
N TYR A 286 8.19 4.49 18.94
CA TYR A 286 7.21 4.22 17.88
C TYR A 286 7.67 3.20 16.82
N SER A 287 8.73 2.43 17.08
CA SER A 287 9.37 1.55 16.08
C SER A 287 8.78 0.13 16.05
N GLU A 288 8.11 -0.31 17.10
CA GLU A 288 7.53 -1.66 17.20
C GLU A 288 6.33 -1.89 16.27
N ASP A 289 5.53 -0.85 16.02
CA ASP A 289 4.20 -1.00 15.44
C ASP A 289 4.10 -0.47 14.00
N TYR A 290 5.08 0.32 13.54
CA TYR A 290 4.98 1.10 12.30
C TYR A 290 3.71 1.99 12.24
N LEU A 291 3.11 2.27 13.40
CA LEU A 291 1.86 3.02 13.53
C LEU A 291 2.17 4.50 13.75
N LEU A 292 1.61 5.33 12.87
CA LEU A 292 1.53 6.76 13.12
C LEU A 292 0.43 6.99 14.15
N LEU A 293 0.77 7.69 15.23
CA LEU A 293 -0.22 8.04 16.24
C LEU A 293 -1.06 9.24 15.80
N PRO A 294 -2.28 9.39 16.33
CA PRO A 294 -3.07 10.59 16.10
C PRO A 294 -2.35 11.86 16.57
N GLU A 295 -2.61 13.01 15.92
CA GLU A 295 -1.90 14.27 16.18
C GLU A 295 -2.07 14.79 17.62
N TRP A 296 -3.15 14.44 18.30
CA TRP A 296 -3.42 14.80 19.70
C TRP A 296 -2.69 13.91 20.73
N VAL A 297 -1.92 12.91 20.29
CA VAL A 297 -1.11 12.09 21.19
C VAL A 297 0.27 12.70 21.30
N GLU A 298 0.58 13.30 22.45
CA GLU A 298 1.90 13.93 22.69
C GLU A 298 3.00 12.91 22.95
N GLY A 299 2.64 11.73 23.47
CA GLY A 299 3.57 10.65 23.73
C GLY A 299 2.85 9.34 24.03
N LYS A 300 3.59 8.23 24.02
CA LYS A 300 3.09 6.97 24.60
C LYS A 300 3.35 6.95 26.12
N PRO A 301 2.47 6.34 26.93
CA PRO A 301 2.62 6.23 28.37
C PRO A 301 3.82 5.36 28.74
N LEU A 302 4.53 5.75 29.80
CA LEU A 302 5.71 5.04 30.31
C LEU A 302 5.38 3.70 30.97
N LYS A 303 4.09 3.46 31.27
CA LYS A 303 3.54 2.21 31.76
C LYS A 303 2.22 1.96 31.06
N LEU A 304 1.96 0.71 30.69
CA LEU A 304 0.67 0.36 30.12
C LEU A 304 -0.42 0.43 31.20
N PRO A 305 -1.64 0.89 30.85
CA PRO A 305 -2.77 0.88 31.76
C PRO A 305 -3.08 -0.56 32.20
N VAL A 306 -3.45 -0.73 33.47
CA VAL A 306 -3.74 -2.05 34.04
C VAL A 306 -5.15 -2.48 33.67
N ASN A 307 -6.11 -1.56 33.75
CA ASN A 307 -7.51 -1.83 33.44
C ASN A 307 -7.94 -1.14 32.14
N LYS A 308 -8.98 -1.71 31.51
CA LYS A 308 -9.56 -1.13 30.31
C LYS A 308 -10.37 0.14 30.62
N PHE A 309 -11.05 0.15 31.75
CA PHE A 309 -11.78 1.28 32.31
C PHE A 309 -11.11 1.68 33.62
N GLU A 310 -10.89 2.97 33.82
CA GLU A 310 -10.31 3.53 35.04
C GLU A 310 -11.05 4.83 35.42
N SER A 311 -11.16 5.10 36.71
CA SER A 311 -11.71 6.36 37.23
C SER A 311 -11.24 6.56 38.66
N LEU A 312 -11.08 7.83 39.06
CA LEU A 312 -10.79 8.21 40.45
C LEU A 312 -12.07 8.49 41.24
N GLU A 313 -13.17 8.87 40.58
CA GLU A 313 -14.42 9.27 41.23
C GLU A 313 -15.61 8.30 40.99
N VAL A 314 -15.43 7.31 40.11
CA VAL A 314 -16.48 6.36 39.71
C VAL A 314 -16.05 4.94 40.05
N VAL A 315 -16.92 4.19 40.72
CA VAL A 315 -16.72 2.77 41.02
C VAL A 315 -17.10 1.96 39.78
N ILE A 316 -16.13 1.24 39.23
CA ILE A 316 -16.36 0.30 38.12
C ILE A 316 -16.75 -1.06 38.72
N GLN A 317 -17.99 -1.48 38.47
CA GLN A 317 -18.58 -2.69 39.06
C GLN A 317 -18.33 -3.93 38.20
N ASP A 318 -18.42 -3.79 36.88
CA ASP A 318 -18.28 -4.89 35.93
C ASP A 318 -17.73 -4.37 34.60
N ILE A 319 -16.96 -5.20 33.91
CA ILE A 319 -16.37 -4.92 32.59
C ILE A 319 -16.53 -6.14 31.70
N SER A 320 -17.06 -5.93 30.49
CA SER A 320 -17.22 -6.98 29.48
C SER A 320 -16.62 -6.57 28.13
N GLU A 321 -15.68 -7.36 27.63
CA GLU A 321 -15.20 -7.31 26.23
C GLU A 321 -16.19 -8.08 25.36
N ILE A 322 -16.99 -7.38 24.55
CA ILE A 322 -17.89 -8.02 23.57
C ILE A 322 -17.09 -8.35 22.31
N SER A 323 -16.23 -7.43 21.88
CA SER A 323 -15.23 -7.60 20.82
C SER A 323 -14.06 -6.63 21.05
N PRO A 324 -12.93 -6.75 20.33
CA PRO A 324 -11.82 -5.80 20.46
C PRO A 324 -12.24 -4.33 20.25
N THR A 325 -13.30 -4.10 19.48
CA THR A 325 -13.84 -2.79 19.13
C THR A 325 -15.18 -2.47 19.80
N ARG A 326 -15.62 -3.28 20.78
CA ARG A 326 -16.87 -3.06 21.52
C ARG A 326 -16.77 -3.51 22.97
N TRP A 327 -16.93 -2.57 23.88
CA TRP A 327 -16.71 -2.76 25.31
C TRP A 327 -17.84 -2.17 26.14
N PHE A 328 -18.21 -2.90 27.18
CA PHE A 328 -19.28 -2.54 28.10
C PHE A 328 -18.75 -2.47 29.54
N ALA A 329 -19.26 -1.52 30.32
CA ALA A 329 -18.98 -1.42 31.74
C ALA A 329 -20.21 -1.00 32.54
N LYS A 330 -20.35 -1.54 33.75
CA LYS A 330 -21.32 -1.06 34.75
C LYS A 330 -20.61 -0.22 35.78
N LEU A 331 -21.18 0.93 36.06
CA LEU A 331 -20.57 1.97 36.87
C LEU A 331 -21.54 2.42 37.96
N ASN A 332 -20.99 2.83 39.09
CA ASN A 332 -21.71 3.54 40.14
C ASN A 332 -20.90 4.75 40.59
N SER A 333 -21.55 5.89 40.73
CA SER A 333 -20.91 7.09 41.27
C SER A 333 -21.88 7.86 42.17
N ASP A 334 -21.38 8.33 43.30
CA ASP A 334 -22.18 9.14 44.24
C ASP A 334 -22.31 10.59 43.79
N THR A 335 -21.30 11.12 43.08
CA THR A 335 -21.22 12.55 42.70
C THR A 335 -21.08 12.77 41.20
N GLY A 336 -20.94 11.70 40.41
CA GLY A 336 -20.45 11.75 39.04
C GLY A 336 -18.93 11.82 38.98
N GLY A 337 -18.38 11.73 37.77
CA GLY A 337 -16.94 11.73 37.57
C GLY A 337 -16.53 11.42 36.15
N THR A 338 -15.22 11.43 35.92
CA THR A 338 -14.64 11.11 34.62
C THR A 338 -14.27 9.63 34.58
N VAL A 339 -14.73 8.95 33.53
CA VAL A 339 -14.36 7.56 33.26
C VAL A 339 -13.45 7.53 32.04
N THR A 340 -12.26 7.00 32.25
CA THR A 340 -11.25 6.81 31.23
C THR A 340 -11.41 5.41 30.64
N PHE A 341 -11.60 5.36 29.32
CA PHE A 341 -11.48 4.15 28.52
C PHE A 341 -10.10 4.17 27.86
N ASN A 342 -9.22 3.29 28.33
CA ASN A 342 -7.81 3.24 27.97
C ASN A 342 -7.63 2.72 26.54
N THR A 343 -8.02 3.51 25.53
CA THR A 343 -7.86 3.29 24.09
C THR A 343 -7.67 4.64 23.43
N ILE A 344 -6.66 4.74 22.56
CA ILE A 344 -6.43 5.98 21.82
C ILE A 344 -7.68 6.30 21.00
N TYR A 345 -8.18 7.51 21.16
CA TYR A 345 -9.25 8.03 20.33
C TYR A 345 -8.80 8.12 18.87
N PHE A 346 -9.69 7.73 17.96
CA PHE A 346 -9.62 7.99 16.52
C PHE A 346 -11.06 8.05 15.98
N PRO A 347 -11.36 8.87 14.96
CA PRO A 347 -12.71 8.93 14.43
C PRO A 347 -13.26 7.56 14.02
N GLY A 348 -14.47 7.28 14.46
CA GLY A 348 -15.11 5.96 14.37
C GLY A 348 -15.43 5.36 15.73
N TRP A 349 -14.80 5.83 16.81
CA TRP A 349 -15.22 5.52 18.16
C TRP A 349 -16.42 6.35 18.61
N PHE A 350 -17.35 5.69 19.30
CA PHE A 350 -18.54 6.28 19.90
C PHE A 350 -18.70 5.78 21.34
N ALA A 351 -19.32 6.60 22.18
CA ALA A 351 -19.66 6.26 23.55
C ALA A 351 -21.16 6.47 23.80
N GLU A 352 -21.75 5.60 24.62
CA GLU A 352 -23.13 5.71 25.10
C GLU A 352 -23.17 5.54 26.62
N ILE A 353 -24.05 6.31 27.27
CA ILE A 353 -24.42 6.17 28.68
C ILE A 353 -25.92 5.88 28.71
N ASP A 354 -26.32 4.74 29.26
CA ASP A 354 -27.71 4.29 29.34
C ASP A 354 -28.44 4.31 27.98
N GLY A 355 -27.71 3.98 26.91
CA GLY A 355 -28.21 3.97 25.53
C GLY A 355 -28.30 5.35 24.85
N ALA A 356 -27.94 6.43 25.54
CA ALA A 356 -27.85 7.76 24.96
C ALA A 356 -26.40 8.09 24.55
N LYS A 357 -26.21 8.59 23.32
CA LYS A 357 -24.89 8.98 22.83
C LYS A 357 -24.26 10.08 23.68
N LYS A 358 -22.97 9.90 23.98
CA LYS A 358 -22.15 10.84 24.73
C LYS A 358 -20.94 11.26 23.89
N GLU A 359 -20.58 12.53 24.01
CA GLU A 359 -19.34 13.05 23.44
C GLU A 359 -18.13 12.47 24.18
N ILE A 360 -17.10 12.11 23.42
CA ILE A 360 -15.83 11.60 23.94
C ILE A 360 -14.86 12.76 24.04
N ASN A 361 -14.32 12.98 25.23
CA ASN A 361 -13.20 13.88 25.45
C ASN A 361 -11.90 13.12 25.15
N ILE A 362 -10.93 13.82 24.55
CA ILE A 362 -9.60 13.29 24.31
C ILE A 362 -8.76 13.59 25.55
N GLY A 363 -8.37 12.56 26.27
CA GLY A 363 -7.56 12.67 27.47
C GLY A 363 -6.11 13.01 27.14
N GLU A 364 -5.54 13.97 27.89
CA GLU A 364 -4.13 14.37 27.75
C GLU A 364 -3.25 13.61 28.75
N PRO A 365 -1.98 13.29 28.43
CA PRO A 365 -1.29 13.55 27.16
C PRO A 365 -1.35 12.38 26.14
N TYR A 366 -2.00 11.26 26.50
CA TYR A 366 -1.91 10.00 25.74
C TYR A 366 -3.02 9.78 24.71
N GLY A 367 -3.99 10.68 24.63
CA GLY A 367 -5.10 10.62 23.68
C GLY A 367 -6.13 9.54 23.96
N GLN A 368 -6.16 9.00 25.19
CA GLN A 368 -7.17 8.03 25.62
C GLN A 368 -8.58 8.64 25.61
N MET A 369 -9.61 7.81 25.57
CA MET A 369 -11.00 8.29 25.54
C MET A 369 -11.54 8.53 26.94
N GLU A 370 -12.19 9.67 27.17
CA GLU A 370 -12.78 10.03 28.46
C GLU A 370 -14.24 10.44 28.30
N ILE A 371 -15.09 10.03 29.23
CA ILE A 371 -16.50 10.47 29.29
C ILE A 371 -16.86 10.92 30.71
N ASN A 372 -17.71 11.94 30.78
CA ASN A 372 -18.26 12.40 32.05
C ASN A 372 -19.58 11.70 32.35
N VAL A 373 -19.62 10.99 33.48
CA VAL A 373 -20.77 10.24 33.98
C VAL A 373 -21.39 10.99 35.15
N GLY A 374 -22.73 10.96 35.26
CA GLY A 374 -23.46 11.58 36.36
C GLY A 374 -23.46 10.74 37.63
N ALA A 375 -24.10 11.26 38.69
CA ALA A 375 -24.37 10.47 39.89
C ALA A 375 -25.45 9.42 39.60
N GLY A 376 -25.24 8.20 40.11
CA GLY A 376 -26.14 7.06 39.93
C GLY A 376 -25.44 5.81 39.43
N ASN A 377 -26.26 4.83 39.06
CA ASN A 377 -25.81 3.63 38.36
C ASN A 377 -25.95 3.86 36.86
N HIS A 378 -24.90 3.53 36.11
CA HIS A 378 -24.85 3.76 34.68
C HIS A 378 -24.30 2.55 33.94
N GLU A 379 -24.84 2.32 32.77
CA GLU A 379 -24.31 1.39 31.79
C GLU A 379 -23.58 2.17 30.70
N VAL A 380 -22.30 1.86 30.52
CA VAL A 380 -21.44 2.55 29.54
C VAL A 380 -21.02 1.59 28.44
N LEU A 381 -21.15 2.05 27.20
CA LEU A 381 -20.75 1.32 26.01
C LEU A 381 -19.78 2.16 25.18
N PHE A 382 -18.59 1.63 24.88
CA PHE A 382 -17.69 2.15 23.85
C PHE A 382 -17.71 1.20 22.65
N TYR A 383 -17.88 1.75 21.44
CA TYR A 383 -17.92 0.92 20.23
C TYR A 383 -17.38 1.65 19.00
N TRP A 384 -16.82 0.88 18.07
CA TRP A 384 -16.40 1.35 16.75
C TRP A 384 -17.52 1.22 15.72
N ALA A 385 -17.71 2.24 14.88
CA ALA A 385 -18.63 2.20 13.76
C ALA A 385 -18.20 3.12 12.60
N GLU A 386 -18.84 2.94 11.45
CA GLU A 386 -18.57 3.74 10.24
C GLU A 386 -18.95 5.21 10.40
N THR A 387 -18.01 6.09 10.02
CA THR A 387 -18.21 7.55 9.98
C THR A 387 -19.01 7.95 8.75
N PRO A 388 -19.66 9.14 8.72
CA PRO A 388 -20.32 9.64 7.53
C PRO A 388 -19.41 9.70 6.29
N LEU A 389 -18.12 10.05 6.50
CA LEU A 389 -17.11 10.07 5.45
C LEU A 389 -16.88 8.68 4.85
N ARG A 390 -16.68 7.67 5.69
CA ARG A 390 -16.45 6.29 5.23
C ARG A 390 -17.68 5.72 4.53
N LYS A 391 -18.90 5.96 5.05
CA LYS A 391 -20.16 5.60 4.36
C LYS A 391 -20.31 6.27 2.99
N PHE A 392 -19.87 7.51 2.86
CA PHE A 392 -19.86 8.20 1.57
C PHE A 392 -18.86 7.54 0.60
N ALA A 393 -17.66 7.19 1.07
CA ALA A 393 -16.68 6.44 0.30
C ALA A 393 -17.20 5.05 -0.12
N ASP A 394 -17.85 4.32 0.78
CA ASP A 394 -18.51 3.03 0.48
C ASP A 394 -19.56 3.19 -0.63
N SER A 395 -20.32 4.28 -0.59
CA SER A 395 -21.34 4.58 -1.60
C SER A 395 -20.71 4.82 -2.98
N ILE A 396 -19.58 5.53 -3.07
CA ILE A 396 -18.83 5.71 -4.32
C ILE A 396 -18.32 4.37 -4.85
N SER A 397 -17.77 3.53 -3.96
CA SER A 397 -17.32 2.18 -4.30
C SER A 397 -18.45 1.33 -4.87
N LEU A 398 -19.61 1.32 -4.21
CA LEU A 398 -20.79 0.59 -4.66
C LEU A 398 -21.30 1.09 -6.02
N LEU A 399 -21.39 2.42 -6.22
CA LEU A 399 -21.79 3.01 -7.50
C LEU A 399 -20.80 2.65 -8.63
N SER A 400 -19.51 2.57 -8.33
CA SER A 400 -18.48 2.17 -9.30
C SER A 400 -18.60 0.69 -9.66
N LEU A 401 -18.92 -0.17 -8.68
CA LEU A 401 -19.23 -1.58 -8.91
C LEU A 401 -20.47 -1.76 -9.79
N LEU A 402 -21.54 -1.00 -9.53
CA LEU A 402 -22.74 -0.98 -10.36
C LEU A 402 -22.44 -0.48 -11.79
N THR A 403 -21.56 0.52 -11.93
CA THR A 403 -21.09 1.00 -13.23
C THR A 403 -20.40 -0.10 -14.02
N ILE A 404 -19.56 -0.92 -13.38
CA ILE A 404 -18.96 -2.10 -14.00
C ILE A 404 -20.02 -3.10 -14.46
N GLY A 405 -20.98 -3.43 -13.59
CA GLY A 405 -22.08 -4.32 -13.93
C GLY A 405 -22.85 -3.84 -15.16
N TYR A 406 -23.15 -2.54 -15.22
CA TYR A 406 -23.81 -1.89 -16.36
C TYR A 406 -22.98 -1.93 -17.65
N LEU A 407 -21.68 -1.64 -17.56
CA LEU A 407 -20.77 -1.69 -18.71
C LEU A 407 -20.68 -3.11 -19.29
N LEU A 408 -20.59 -4.13 -18.43
CA LEU A 408 -20.57 -5.53 -18.84
C LEU A 408 -21.90 -6.00 -19.44
N TRP A 409 -23.03 -5.53 -18.89
CA TRP A 409 -24.36 -5.85 -19.43
C TRP A 409 -24.53 -5.33 -20.86
N ASN A 410 -24.09 -4.09 -21.11
CA ASN A 410 -24.22 -3.43 -22.41
C ASN A 410 -23.20 -3.86 -23.47
N ASP A 411 -22.11 -4.53 -23.08
CA ASP A 411 -21.11 -5.07 -24.03
C ASP A 411 -21.52 -6.44 -24.58
N ARG A 412 -22.66 -7.00 -24.13
CA ARG A 412 -23.19 -8.25 -24.68
C ARG A 412 -23.53 -8.02 -26.16
N PRO A 413 -22.93 -8.76 -27.11
CA PRO A 413 -23.36 -8.69 -28.49
C PRO A 413 -24.84 -9.05 -28.53
N ASN A 414 -25.67 -8.25 -29.23
CA ASN A 414 -27.09 -8.49 -29.48
C ASN A 414 -27.32 -9.90 -30.08
N ARG A 415 -27.24 -10.95 -29.26
CA ARG A 415 -27.51 -12.34 -29.65
C ARG A 415 -29.01 -12.59 -29.81
N PHE A 416 -29.86 -11.67 -29.33
CA PHE A 416 -31.32 -11.78 -29.41
C PHE A 416 -31.95 -11.09 -30.64
N GLN A 417 -31.27 -10.17 -31.33
CA GLN A 417 -31.84 -9.53 -32.53
C GLN A 417 -31.65 -10.31 -33.84
N LYS A 418 -30.82 -11.38 -33.86
CA LYS A 418 -30.63 -12.22 -35.05
C LYS A 418 -31.64 -13.37 -35.22
N LYS A 419 -32.61 -13.52 -34.30
CA LYS A 419 -33.64 -14.57 -34.38
C LYS A 419 -35.04 -14.10 -34.78
N VAL A 420 -35.25 -12.81 -35.07
CA VAL A 420 -36.57 -12.28 -35.51
C VAL A 420 -36.64 -12.06 -37.03
N ASN A 421 -35.51 -12.15 -37.74
CA ASN A 421 -35.47 -12.06 -39.21
C ASN A 421 -34.90 -13.35 -39.83
N LYS A 422 -35.54 -14.49 -39.57
CA LYS A 422 -35.37 -15.70 -40.38
C LYS A 422 -36.70 -16.41 -40.56
#